data_AF-A0A5F2B123-F1
#
_entry.id   AF-A0A5F2B123-F1
#
_cell.length_a   1.000
_cell.length_b   1.000
_cell.length_c   1.000
_cell.angle_alpha   90.00
_cell.angle_beta   90.00
_cell.angle_gamma   90.00
#
_symmetry.space_group_name_H-M   'P 1'
#
loop_
_entity.id
_entity.type
_entity.pdbx_description
1 polymer ?
#
loop_
_entity_poly.entity_id
_entity_poly.type
_entity_poly.pdbx_seq_one_letter_code
_entity_poly.pdbx_strand_id
1 'polypeptide(L)'
;MRLKLSVSGAIDWFFKNEEKGIVLEDDIIAEPSFFTFCEELLERYKDDERIGMISGDNFGFGYRRGESSYYFSRYSHIWGWASWRRAWKDYDLYMKDYSRFLEQGRLKDIFADPRECNFWNLAFNMVANEDFETWDYQWVYCNLKNNRLNIMPSVNLIKNIGFGETAAHTTETNSPYANMQAQEISFPLKHPDFVLRDPWSDDFSVKSFLPPYKHPVVKFIERLHPFRIFNKLKRILYNVVNR
;
A
#
# COMPACT_ATOMS: atom_id res chain seq x y z
N MET A 1 0.69 24.13 -5.98
CA MET A 1 1.75 23.19 -6.40
C MET A 1 1.13 21.81 -6.41
N ARG A 2 1.25 21.03 -7.50
CA ARG A 2 0.61 19.70 -7.64
C ARG A 2 1.33 18.69 -6.75
N LEU A 3 0.61 17.97 -5.89
CA LEU A 3 1.17 17.08 -4.85
C LEU A 3 2.13 16.05 -5.45
N LYS A 4 1.70 15.37 -6.53
CA LYS A 4 2.51 14.35 -7.18
C LYS A 4 3.84 14.87 -7.72
N LEU A 5 3.88 16.10 -8.25
CA LEU A 5 5.10 16.73 -8.75
C LEU A 5 6.05 17.14 -7.63
N SER A 6 5.52 17.64 -6.51
CA SER A 6 6.33 18.05 -5.37
C SER A 6 7.05 16.86 -4.74
N VAL A 7 6.30 15.79 -4.45
CA VAL A 7 6.83 14.62 -3.73
C VAL A 7 7.76 13.82 -4.63
N SER A 8 7.33 13.46 -5.84
CA SER A 8 8.21 12.73 -6.77
C SER A 8 9.46 13.54 -7.14
N GLY A 9 9.34 14.86 -7.31
CA GLY A 9 10.47 15.73 -7.59
C GLY A 9 11.49 15.81 -6.43
N ALA A 10 11.02 15.79 -5.18
CA ALA A 10 11.89 15.72 -4.02
C ALA A 10 12.64 14.38 -3.94
N ILE A 11 11.95 13.28 -4.24
CA ILE A 11 12.55 11.94 -4.26
C ILE A 11 13.54 11.79 -5.44
N ASP A 12 13.21 12.35 -6.62
CA ASP A 12 14.12 12.42 -7.76
C ASP A 12 15.40 13.17 -7.41
N TRP A 13 15.26 14.33 -6.77
CA TRP A 13 16.42 15.08 -6.27
C TRP A 13 17.22 14.26 -5.27
N PHE A 14 16.56 13.59 -4.34
CA PHE A 14 17.22 12.78 -3.31
C PHE A 14 18.06 11.66 -3.94
N PHE A 15 17.45 10.81 -4.77
CA PHE A 15 18.17 9.70 -5.41
C PHE A 15 19.11 10.13 -6.53
N LYS A 16 19.03 11.37 -7.03
CA LYS A 16 20.09 11.92 -7.88
C LYS A 16 21.39 12.16 -7.09
N ASN A 17 21.30 12.45 -5.80
CA ASN A 17 22.45 12.78 -4.96
C ASN A 17 22.90 11.59 -4.11
N GLU A 18 21.97 10.77 -3.61
CA GLU A 18 22.26 9.64 -2.72
C GLU A 18 22.04 8.29 -3.40
N GLU A 19 22.83 7.28 -3.04
CA GLU A 19 22.71 5.93 -3.62
C GLU A 19 21.55 5.14 -3.01
N LYS A 20 21.25 5.43 -1.74
CA LYS A 20 20.25 4.76 -0.93
C LYS A 20 19.82 5.68 0.22
N GLY A 21 18.62 5.47 0.74
CA GLY A 21 18.20 6.18 1.94
C GLY A 21 16.72 6.05 2.27
N ILE A 22 16.32 6.80 3.29
CA ILE A 22 15.01 6.72 3.95
C ILE A 22 14.18 7.95 3.57
N VAL A 23 12.91 7.73 3.28
CA VAL A 23 11.89 8.75 2.98
C VAL A 23 10.80 8.65 4.06
N LEU A 24 10.52 9.79 4.71
CA LEU A 24 9.48 9.93 5.73
C LEU A 24 8.57 11.10 5.37
N GLU A 25 7.26 10.89 5.49
CA GLU A 25 6.25 11.94 5.39
C GLU A 25 6.16 12.70 6.74
N ASP A 26 5.56 13.90 6.72
CA ASP A 26 5.48 14.78 7.90
C ASP A 26 4.52 14.26 8.98
N ASP A 27 3.62 13.36 8.62
CA ASP A 27 2.64 12.70 9.49
C ASP A 27 3.10 11.30 9.95
N ILE A 28 4.39 11.00 9.82
CA ILE A 28 4.97 9.72 10.20
C ILE A 28 5.82 9.83 11.47
N ILE A 29 5.48 9.02 12.48
CA ILE A 29 6.32 8.80 13.66
C ILE A 29 7.00 7.43 13.52
N ALA A 30 8.30 7.44 13.32
CA ALA A 30 9.11 6.23 13.29
C ALA A 30 9.53 5.77 14.69
N GLU A 31 9.42 4.47 14.94
CA GLU A 31 10.06 3.86 16.10
C GLU A 31 11.59 3.79 15.86
N PRO A 32 12.46 4.08 16.86
CA PRO A 32 13.91 4.17 16.65
C PRO A 32 14.58 2.99 15.94
N SER A 33 14.13 1.75 16.18
CA SER A 33 14.66 0.56 15.51
C SER A 33 14.40 0.54 14.00
N PHE A 34 13.43 1.33 13.49
CA PHE A 34 13.19 1.53 12.05
C PHE A 34 14.44 1.98 11.29
N PHE A 35 15.21 2.91 11.86
CA PHE A 35 16.38 3.46 11.19
C PHE A 35 17.50 2.42 11.07
N THR A 36 17.73 1.66 12.14
CA THR A 36 18.73 0.57 12.16
C THR A 36 18.29 -0.58 11.25
N PHE A 37 16.99 -0.90 11.25
CA PHE A 37 16.39 -1.88 10.35
C PHE A 37 16.60 -1.50 8.87
N CYS A 38 16.32 -0.25 8.51
CA CYS A 38 16.56 0.24 7.17
C CYS A 38 18.04 0.24 6.80
N GLU A 39 18.92 0.71 7.68
CA GLU A 39 20.37 0.76 7.43
C GLU A 39 20.95 -0.64 7.11
N GLU A 40 20.65 -1.63 7.96
CA GLU A 40 21.14 -3.00 7.79
C GLU A 40 20.64 -3.61 6.47
N LEU A 41 19.36 -3.41 6.13
CA LEU A 41 18.76 -3.97 4.93
C LEU A 41 19.16 -3.22 3.66
N LEU A 42 19.34 -1.90 3.74
CA LEU A 42 19.85 -1.07 2.65
C LEU A 42 21.27 -1.50 2.26
N GLU A 43 22.11 -1.89 3.22
CA GLU A 43 23.42 -2.47 2.93
C GLU A 43 23.31 -3.92 2.43
N ARG A 44 22.53 -4.77 3.11
CA ARG A 44 22.40 -6.18 2.75
C ARG A 44 21.92 -6.41 1.32
N TYR A 45 20.94 -5.61 0.86
CA TYR A 45 20.31 -5.77 -0.45
C TYR A 45 20.76 -4.71 -1.46
N LYS A 46 21.88 -4.01 -1.23
CA LYS A 46 22.33 -2.92 -2.11
C LYS A 46 22.48 -3.32 -3.58
N ASP A 47 22.92 -4.55 -3.85
CA ASP A 47 23.15 -5.07 -5.20
C ASP A 47 22.05 -6.04 -5.68
N ASP A 48 21.03 -6.33 -4.85
CA ASP A 48 19.96 -7.28 -5.21
C ASP A 48 18.82 -6.57 -5.95
N GLU A 49 18.87 -6.60 -7.28
CA GLU A 49 17.86 -5.94 -8.13
C GLU A 49 16.44 -6.49 -7.99
N ARG A 50 16.26 -7.64 -7.32
CA ARG A 50 14.94 -8.19 -7.01
C ARG A 50 14.21 -7.39 -5.94
N ILE A 51 14.93 -6.61 -5.14
CA ILE A 51 14.35 -5.84 -4.03
C ILE A 51 14.16 -4.37 -4.45
N GLY A 52 12.92 -3.89 -4.36
CA GLY A 52 12.54 -2.53 -4.73
C GLY A 52 12.52 -1.55 -3.55
N MET A 53 12.06 -2.00 -2.40
CA MET A 53 11.78 -1.12 -1.27
C MET A 53 11.88 -1.86 0.07
N ILE A 54 12.16 -1.12 1.14
CA ILE A 54 11.99 -1.52 2.53
C ILE A 54 10.88 -0.63 3.11
N SER A 55 9.79 -1.20 3.57
CA SER A 55 8.73 -0.47 4.29
C SER A 55 9.01 -0.46 5.79
N GLY A 56 8.40 0.49 6.51
CA GLY A 56 8.30 0.52 7.96
C GLY A 56 6.96 0.05 8.50
N ASP A 57 5.95 -0.18 7.65
CA ASP A 57 4.61 -0.56 8.09
C ASP A 57 4.35 -2.07 7.98
N ASN A 58 3.41 -2.55 8.80
CA ASN A 58 2.91 -3.92 8.75
C ASN A 58 1.39 -3.94 8.92
N PHE A 59 0.67 -4.00 7.80
CA PHE A 59 -0.80 -4.11 7.76
C PHE A 59 -1.35 -5.49 8.13
N GLY A 60 -0.50 -6.41 8.58
CA GLY A 60 -0.87 -7.69 9.17
C GLY A 60 -1.26 -7.62 10.65
N PHE A 61 -1.22 -6.44 11.28
CA PHE A 61 -1.55 -6.25 12.70
C PHE A 61 -0.78 -7.19 13.63
N GLY A 62 0.52 -7.36 13.38
CA GLY A 62 1.39 -8.27 14.14
C GLY A 62 1.36 -9.72 13.65
N TYR A 63 0.66 -10.03 12.56
CA TYR A 63 0.86 -11.28 11.85
C TYR A 63 2.31 -11.38 11.39
N ARG A 64 2.93 -12.52 11.70
CA ARG A 64 4.26 -12.90 11.25
C ARG A 64 4.23 -14.33 10.76
N ARG A 65 4.89 -14.58 9.63
CA ARG A 65 5.08 -15.93 9.12
C ARG A 65 6.47 -16.42 9.51
N GLY A 66 6.50 -17.39 10.42
CA GLY A 66 7.74 -17.89 10.98
C GLY A 66 8.40 -16.87 11.91
N GLU A 67 9.73 -16.95 11.99
CA GLU A 67 10.51 -16.24 13.01
C GLU A 67 11.42 -15.16 12.42
N SER A 68 11.33 -14.90 11.10
CA SER A 68 12.13 -13.86 10.45
C SER A 68 11.67 -12.46 10.86
N SER A 69 12.62 -11.54 11.00
CA SER A 69 12.37 -10.13 11.35
C SER A 69 11.64 -9.35 10.24
N TYR A 70 11.58 -9.91 9.03
CA TYR A 70 10.87 -9.32 7.90
C TYR A 70 10.47 -10.40 6.89
N TYR A 71 9.58 -10.04 5.98
CA TYR A 71 9.14 -10.88 4.86
C TYR A 71 9.14 -10.08 3.56
N PHE A 72 8.96 -10.78 2.44
CA PHE A 72 8.89 -10.16 1.12
C PHE A 72 7.44 -10.11 0.62
N SER A 73 6.99 -8.92 0.27
CA SER A 73 5.67 -8.62 -0.27
C SER A 73 5.79 -8.14 -1.72
N ARG A 74 4.73 -8.28 -2.51
CA ARG A 74 4.65 -7.60 -3.81
C ARG A 74 4.17 -6.15 -3.68
N TYR A 75 3.53 -5.80 -2.56
CA TYR A 75 3.00 -4.46 -2.33
C TYR A 75 4.09 -3.51 -1.87
N SER A 76 3.91 -2.23 -2.21
CA SER A 76 4.79 -1.16 -1.78
C SER A 76 4.01 -0.29 -0.80
N HIS A 77 4.13 -0.57 0.49
CA HIS A 77 3.52 0.26 1.52
C HIS A 77 4.50 1.36 1.95
N ILE A 78 4.06 2.62 1.82
CA ILE A 78 4.93 3.79 1.78
C ILE A 78 4.94 4.61 3.09
N TRP A 79 4.38 4.09 4.18
CA TRP A 79 4.43 4.79 5.46
C TRP A 79 5.80 4.61 6.10
N GLY A 80 6.68 5.57 5.82
CA GLY A 80 8.09 5.49 6.17
C GLY A 80 8.78 4.33 5.45
N TRP A 81 9.64 4.63 4.50
CA TRP A 81 10.25 3.61 3.65
C TRP A 81 11.67 3.97 3.28
N ALA A 82 12.40 2.98 2.78
CA ALA A 82 13.76 3.15 2.29
C ALA A 82 13.91 2.45 0.93
N SER A 83 14.80 2.97 0.10
CA SER A 83 15.10 2.38 -1.20
C SER A 83 16.48 2.82 -1.69
N TRP A 84 16.78 2.46 -2.94
CA TRP A 84 18.02 2.73 -3.64
C TRP A 84 17.74 3.52 -4.91
N ARG A 85 18.70 4.35 -5.31
CA ARG A 85 18.75 4.98 -6.64
C ARG A 85 18.54 3.95 -7.75
N ARG A 86 19.13 2.75 -7.61
CA ARG A 86 18.99 1.67 -8.59
C ARG A 86 17.56 1.17 -8.78
N ALA A 87 16.70 1.31 -7.78
CA ALA A 87 15.29 0.93 -7.86
C ALA A 87 14.44 2.12 -8.34
N TRP A 88 14.70 3.31 -7.79
CA TRP A 88 13.97 4.54 -8.14
C TRP A 88 14.18 4.98 -9.59
N LYS A 89 15.33 4.65 -10.21
CA LYS A 89 15.63 5.03 -11.61
C LYS A 89 14.57 4.62 -12.64
N ASP A 90 13.76 3.60 -12.34
CA ASP A 90 12.70 3.09 -13.22
C ASP A 90 11.32 3.71 -12.95
N TYR A 91 11.23 4.58 -11.93
CA TYR A 91 10.02 5.34 -11.63
C TYR A 91 9.68 6.28 -12.79
N ASP A 92 8.44 6.20 -13.25
CA ASP A 92 7.89 7.10 -14.26
C ASP A 92 6.56 7.62 -13.75
N LEU A 93 6.55 8.90 -13.37
CA LEU A 93 5.37 9.59 -12.86
C LEU A 93 4.17 9.51 -13.82
N TYR A 94 4.42 9.42 -15.13
CA TYR A 94 3.38 9.41 -16.16
C TYR A 94 3.04 7.99 -16.64
N MET A 95 3.69 6.96 -16.11
CA MET A 95 3.44 5.56 -16.45
C MET A 95 3.30 5.33 -17.97
N LYS A 96 4.22 5.85 -18.79
CA LYS A 96 4.10 5.91 -20.26
C LYS A 96 3.96 4.54 -20.93
N ASP A 97 4.41 3.49 -20.26
CA ASP A 97 4.34 2.11 -20.74
C ASP A 97 3.06 1.36 -20.27
N TYR A 98 2.18 2.00 -19.50
CA TYR A 98 1.02 1.36 -18.90
C TYR A 98 0.00 0.86 -19.92
N SER A 99 -0.29 1.62 -20.99
CA SER A 99 -1.20 1.16 -22.04
C SER A 99 -0.74 -0.15 -22.66
N ARG A 100 0.57 -0.28 -22.96
CA ARG A 100 1.17 -1.52 -23.47
C ARG A 100 1.12 -2.64 -22.43
N PHE A 101 1.37 -2.32 -21.16
CA PHE A 101 1.29 -3.28 -20.06
C PHE A 101 -0.10 -3.89 -19.92
N LEU A 102 -1.16 -3.08 -20.09
CA LEU A 102 -2.55 -3.52 -20.10
C LEU A 102 -2.89 -4.36 -21.34
N GLU A 103 -2.50 -3.92 -22.53
CA GLU A 103 -2.74 -4.64 -23.79
C GLU A 103 -2.14 -6.06 -23.77
N GLN A 104 -1.00 -6.23 -23.11
CA GLN A 104 -0.35 -7.52 -22.92
C GLN A 104 -0.97 -8.38 -21.82
N GLY A 105 -2.00 -7.89 -21.10
CA GLY A 105 -2.69 -8.64 -20.05
C GLY A 105 -1.88 -8.84 -18.77
N ARG A 106 -0.79 -8.09 -18.57
CA ARG A 106 0.22 -8.34 -17.52
C ARG A 106 -0.31 -8.26 -16.09
N LEU A 107 -1.37 -7.49 -15.83
CA LEU A 107 -2.02 -7.47 -14.52
C LEU A 107 -2.54 -8.85 -14.10
N LYS A 108 -3.03 -9.65 -15.06
CA LYS A 108 -3.55 -11.00 -14.79
C LYS A 108 -2.44 -12.00 -14.45
N ASP A 109 -1.21 -11.75 -14.93
CA ASP A 109 -0.03 -12.55 -14.58
C ASP A 109 0.39 -12.32 -13.12
N ILE A 110 0.14 -11.11 -12.61
CA ILE A 110 0.52 -10.69 -11.25
C ILE A 110 -0.56 -11.03 -10.23
N PHE A 111 -1.83 -10.85 -10.61
CA PHE A 111 -2.98 -10.93 -9.72
C PHE A 111 -3.94 -12.04 -10.15
N ALA A 112 -3.88 -13.16 -9.42
CA ALA A 112 -4.76 -14.30 -9.64
C ALA A 112 -6.22 -14.03 -9.23
N ASP A 113 -6.45 -13.19 -8.20
CA ASP A 113 -7.81 -12.77 -7.81
C ASP A 113 -8.31 -11.67 -8.75
N PRO A 114 -9.41 -11.90 -9.51
CA PRO A 114 -9.96 -10.89 -10.41
C PRO A 114 -10.36 -9.58 -9.71
N ARG A 115 -10.72 -9.62 -8.42
CA ARG A 115 -11.08 -8.43 -7.65
C ARG A 115 -9.85 -7.56 -7.41
N GLU A 116 -8.74 -8.20 -7.06
CA GLU A 116 -7.46 -7.54 -6.86
C GLU A 116 -6.93 -6.98 -8.18
N CYS A 117 -6.97 -7.78 -9.25
CA CYS A 117 -6.63 -7.33 -10.59
C CYS A 117 -7.45 -6.12 -11.01
N ASN A 118 -8.77 -6.12 -10.74
CA ASN A 118 -9.64 -5.01 -11.07
C ASN A 118 -9.36 -3.76 -10.23
N PHE A 119 -9.08 -3.91 -8.92
CA PHE A 119 -8.71 -2.80 -8.05
C PHE A 119 -7.45 -2.09 -8.57
N TRP A 120 -6.37 -2.84 -8.83
CA TRP A 120 -5.14 -2.26 -9.34
C TRP A 120 -5.28 -1.68 -10.75
N ASN A 121 -6.07 -2.32 -11.61
CA ASN A 121 -6.39 -1.76 -12.92
C ASN A 121 -7.08 -0.38 -12.78
N LEU A 122 -8.06 -0.24 -11.88
CA LEU A 122 -8.73 1.04 -11.65
C LEU A 122 -7.75 2.08 -11.08
N ALA A 123 -6.99 1.73 -10.04
CA ALA A 123 -6.02 2.64 -9.42
C ALA A 123 -4.96 3.14 -10.42
N PHE A 124 -4.38 2.24 -11.22
CA PHE A 124 -3.40 2.61 -12.23
C PHE A 124 -4.00 3.41 -13.39
N ASN A 125 -5.23 3.11 -13.80
CA ASN A 125 -5.92 3.94 -14.81
C ASN A 125 -6.15 5.37 -14.29
N MET A 126 -6.52 5.54 -13.02
CA MET A 126 -6.72 6.87 -12.43
C MET A 126 -5.44 7.71 -12.46
N VAL A 127 -4.28 7.15 -12.15
CA VAL A 127 -3.03 7.92 -12.17
C VAL A 127 -2.40 8.10 -13.55
N ALA A 128 -2.62 7.15 -14.47
CA ALA A 128 -2.05 7.20 -15.81
C ALA A 128 -2.88 8.04 -16.80
N ASN A 129 -4.22 7.98 -16.70
CA ASN A 129 -5.13 8.54 -17.69
C ASN A 129 -6.08 9.62 -17.14
N GLU A 130 -6.18 9.76 -15.82
CA GLU A 130 -6.99 10.79 -15.17
C GLU A 130 -6.06 11.80 -14.46
N ASP A 131 -6.57 12.99 -14.11
CA ASP A 131 -5.79 13.98 -13.36
C ASP A 131 -5.84 13.69 -11.86
N PHE A 132 -5.57 12.44 -11.47
CA PHE A 132 -5.45 12.05 -10.07
C PHE A 132 -4.07 12.45 -9.53
N GLU A 133 -4.05 13.10 -8.37
CA GLU A 133 -2.88 13.79 -7.83
C GLU A 133 -2.24 12.97 -6.70
N THR A 134 -1.65 11.82 -7.05
CA THR A 134 -0.79 11.03 -6.15
C THR A 134 0.48 10.55 -6.87
N TRP A 135 1.45 10.05 -6.12
CA TRP A 135 2.76 9.57 -6.60
C TRP A 135 3.00 8.07 -6.30
N ASP A 136 2.30 7.52 -5.31
CA ASP A 136 2.54 6.22 -4.69
C ASP A 136 2.04 5.05 -5.55
N TYR A 137 0.88 5.17 -6.21
CA TYR A 137 0.41 4.14 -7.15
C TYR A 137 1.38 3.93 -8.31
N GLN A 138 2.04 4.98 -8.80
CA GLN A 138 3.08 4.87 -9.82
C GLN A 138 4.30 4.11 -9.29
N TRP A 139 4.61 4.24 -8.00
CA TRP A 139 5.69 3.48 -7.37
C TRP A 139 5.33 2.01 -7.21
N VAL A 140 4.10 1.71 -6.81
CA VAL A 140 3.59 0.32 -6.80
C VAL A 140 3.68 -0.28 -8.20
N TYR A 141 3.18 0.42 -9.22
CA TYR A 141 3.27 -0.02 -10.62
C TYR A 141 4.72 -0.26 -11.05
N CYS A 142 5.64 0.64 -10.70
CA CYS A 142 7.06 0.52 -10.99
C CYS A 142 7.66 -0.77 -10.40
N ASN A 143 7.38 -1.08 -9.13
CA ASN A 143 7.87 -2.31 -8.53
C ASN A 143 7.24 -3.55 -9.16
N LEU A 144 5.93 -3.54 -9.40
CA LEU A 144 5.21 -4.66 -10.00
C LEU A 144 5.67 -4.97 -11.43
N LYS A 145 5.81 -3.96 -12.30
CA LYS A 145 6.21 -4.18 -13.70
C LYS A 145 7.64 -4.71 -13.82
N ASN A 146 8.50 -4.38 -12.85
CA ASN A 146 9.87 -4.86 -12.76
C ASN A 146 10.01 -6.17 -11.95
N ASN A 147 8.89 -6.79 -11.56
CA ASN A 147 8.86 -8.02 -10.75
C ASN A 147 9.69 -7.92 -9.45
N ARG A 148 9.67 -6.74 -8.83
CA ARG A 148 10.37 -6.48 -7.56
C ARG A 148 9.53 -6.93 -6.38
N LEU A 149 10.23 -7.41 -5.35
CA LEU A 149 9.69 -7.63 -4.03
C LEU A 149 10.08 -6.47 -3.11
N ASN A 150 9.26 -6.24 -2.10
CA ASN A 150 9.48 -5.22 -1.10
C ASN A 150 9.56 -5.88 0.28
N ILE A 151 10.48 -5.39 1.10
CA ILE A 151 10.70 -5.89 2.44
C ILE A 151 9.68 -5.23 3.38
N MET A 152 8.97 -6.05 4.14
CA MET A 152 8.01 -5.62 5.15
C MET A 152 8.47 -6.14 6.53
N PRO A 153 8.53 -5.30 7.56
CA PRO A 153 8.93 -5.73 8.90
C PRO A 153 7.90 -6.68 9.51
N SER A 154 8.35 -7.60 10.37
CA SER A 154 7.46 -8.54 11.08
C SER A 154 6.60 -7.87 12.17
N VAL A 155 6.94 -6.64 12.53
CA VAL A 155 6.20 -5.76 13.42
C VAL A 155 5.99 -4.42 12.71
N ASN A 156 5.02 -3.65 13.13
CA ASN A 156 4.82 -2.31 12.58
C ASN A 156 5.85 -1.35 13.20
N LEU A 157 6.75 -0.76 12.43
CA LEU A 157 7.82 0.14 12.88
C LEU A 157 7.45 1.62 12.79
N ILE A 158 6.27 1.92 12.23
CA ILE A 158 5.84 3.28 11.92
C ILE A 158 4.42 3.51 12.43
N LYS A 159 4.18 4.68 13.03
CA LYS A 159 2.85 5.17 13.36
C LYS A 159 2.51 6.36 12.47
N ASN A 160 1.47 6.22 11.65
CA ASN A 160 0.92 7.34 10.90
C ASN A 160 -0.07 8.11 11.80
N ILE A 161 0.17 9.42 11.98
CA ILE A 161 -0.66 10.34 12.76
C ILE A 161 -1.52 11.27 11.89
N GLY A 162 -1.49 11.09 10.57
CA GLY A 162 -2.28 11.83 9.58
C GLY A 162 -3.72 11.34 9.45
N PHE A 163 -4.30 10.76 10.50
CA PHE A 163 -5.70 10.38 10.58
C PHE A 163 -6.48 11.40 11.43
N GLY A 164 -7.58 11.94 10.90
CA GLY A 164 -8.37 12.96 11.60
C GLY A 164 -9.01 14.00 10.69
N GLU A 165 -9.68 14.99 11.28
CA GLU A 165 -10.38 16.06 10.55
C GLU A 165 -9.45 16.93 9.68
N THR A 166 -8.13 16.86 9.92
CA THR A 166 -7.09 17.60 9.19
C THR A 166 -6.32 16.75 8.17
N ALA A 167 -6.68 15.48 7.97
CA ALA A 167 -6.01 14.57 7.05
C ALA A 167 -6.26 14.95 5.58
N ALA A 168 -5.22 14.94 4.74
CA ALA A 168 -5.34 15.28 3.32
C ALA A 168 -6.16 14.23 2.53
N HIS A 169 -6.06 12.94 2.89
CA HIS A 169 -6.68 11.84 2.14
C HIS A 169 -7.38 10.78 2.99
N THR A 170 -7.15 10.76 4.31
CA THR A 170 -7.64 9.68 5.19
C THR A 170 -8.60 10.20 6.26
N THR A 171 -9.78 10.64 5.81
CA THR A 171 -10.80 11.24 6.67
C THR A 171 -11.61 10.22 7.49
N GLU A 172 -11.37 8.92 7.31
CA GLU A 172 -11.99 7.87 8.11
C GLU A 172 -11.30 7.74 9.48
N THR A 173 -11.80 8.47 10.47
CA THR A 173 -11.33 8.45 11.87
C THR A 173 -11.42 7.07 12.55
N ASN A 174 -12.25 6.17 12.03
CA ASN A 174 -12.41 4.79 12.54
C ASN A 174 -11.60 3.74 11.76
N SER A 175 -10.65 4.17 10.92
CA SER A 175 -9.76 3.22 10.26
C SER A 175 -8.96 2.41 11.29
N PRO A 176 -8.94 1.07 11.20
CA PRO A 176 -8.11 0.25 12.11
C PRO A 176 -6.62 0.59 11.97
N TYR A 177 -6.20 1.14 10.83
CA TYR A 177 -4.84 1.57 10.57
C TYR A 177 -4.44 2.86 11.32
N ALA A 178 -5.41 3.72 11.66
CA ALA A 178 -5.18 4.93 12.46
C ALA A 178 -4.63 4.65 13.87
N ASN A 179 -4.94 3.45 14.38
CA ASN A 179 -4.59 3.04 15.74
C ASN A 179 -3.38 2.10 15.79
N MET A 180 -2.74 1.83 14.65
CA MET A 180 -1.55 0.98 14.61
C MET A 180 -0.42 1.64 15.39
N GLN A 181 0.06 0.95 16.43
CA GLN A 181 1.21 1.40 17.19
C GLN A 181 2.50 0.92 16.53
N ALA A 182 3.51 1.77 16.57
CA ALA A 182 4.86 1.36 16.25
C ALA A 182 5.42 0.50 17.39
N GLN A 183 6.21 -0.50 17.06
CA GLN A 183 6.81 -1.47 17.97
C GLN A 183 8.29 -1.63 17.65
N GLU A 184 9.11 -1.79 18.68
CA GLU A 184 10.53 -2.06 18.53
C GLU A 184 10.76 -3.45 17.88
N ILE A 185 11.72 -3.53 16.96
CA ILE A 185 12.24 -4.81 16.45
C ILE A 185 13.58 -5.15 17.09
N SER A 186 13.75 -6.42 17.42
CA SER A 186 14.98 -6.91 18.05
C SER A 186 16.10 -7.17 17.05
N PHE A 187 17.34 -6.92 17.48
CA PHE A 187 18.56 -7.23 16.75
C PHE A 187 19.37 -8.35 17.43
N PRO A 188 20.19 -9.13 16.69
CA PRO A 188 20.39 -9.06 15.24
C PRO A 188 19.14 -9.49 14.45
N LEU A 189 18.96 -8.95 13.25
CA LEU A 189 17.80 -9.33 12.42
C LEU A 189 17.88 -10.81 12.04
N LYS A 190 16.76 -11.50 12.16
CA LYS A 190 16.60 -12.85 11.63
C LYS A 190 16.18 -12.77 10.17
N HIS A 191 17.11 -13.02 9.27
CA HIS A 191 16.86 -12.97 7.82
C HIS A 191 16.07 -14.19 7.33
N PRO A 192 15.13 -14.02 6.39
CA PRO A 192 14.54 -15.15 5.66
C PRO A 192 15.60 -15.93 4.87
N ASP A 193 15.46 -17.26 4.83
CA ASP A 193 16.34 -18.14 4.05
C ASP A 193 16.19 -17.94 2.54
N PHE A 194 15.02 -17.48 2.10
CA PHE A 194 14.67 -17.33 0.69
C PHE A 194 14.08 -15.96 0.41
N VAL A 195 14.48 -15.39 -0.73
CA VAL A 195 13.85 -14.20 -1.30
C VAL A 195 12.64 -14.63 -2.11
N LEU A 196 11.53 -14.89 -1.41
CA LEU A 196 10.27 -15.34 -1.99
C LEU A 196 9.11 -14.53 -1.43
N ARG A 197 8.16 -14.19 -2.30
CA ARG A 197 6.89 -13.57 -1.92
C ARG A 197 6.20 -14.39 -0.84
N ASP A 198 5.70 -13.72 0.19
CA ASP A 198 4.82 -14.31 1.19
C ASP A 198 3.34 -14.03 0.89
N PRO A 199 2.64 -14.94 0.19
CA PRO A 199 1.24 -14.71 -0.19
C PRO A 199 0.29 -14.65 1.01
N TRP A 200 0.66 -15.19 2.16
CA TRP A 200 -0.18 -15.16 3.36
C TRP A 200 -0.17 -13.78 3.98
N SER A 201 1.01 -13.17 4.07
CA SER A 201 1.17 -11.78 4.50
C SER A 201 0.57 -10.79 3.49
N ASP A 202 0.67 -11.07 2.18
CA ASP A 202 -0.02 -10.31 1.14
C ASP A 202 -1.55 -10.27 1.37
N ASP A 203 -2.19 -11.37 1.80
CA ASP A 203 -3.65 -11.42 2.03
C ASP A 203 -4.12 -10.44 3.11
N PHE A 204 -3.27 -10.12 4.10
CA PHE A 204 -3.56 -9.07 5.06
C PHE A 204 -3.50 -7.67 4.43
N SER A 205 -2.52 -7.45 3.55
CA SER A 205 -2.43 -6.21 2.79
C SER A 205 -3.66 -6.05 1.88
N VAL A 206 -4.10 -7.13 1.22
CA VAL A 206 -5.33 -7.10 0.41
C VAL A 206 -6.53 -6.60 1.22
N LYS A 207 -6.69 -7.04 2.47
CA LYS A 207 -7.80 -6.61 3.34
C LYS A 207 -7.76 -5.12 3.70
N SER A 208 -6.64 -4.41 3.48
CA SER A 208 -6.56 -2.97 3.73
C SER A 208 -7.19 -2.12 2.64
N PHE A 209 -7.18 -2.60 1.40
CA PHE A 209 -7.70 -1.84 0.25
C PHE A 209 -8.82 -2.55 -0.52
N LEU A 210 -9.04 -3.85 -0.27
CA LEU A 210 -10.18 -4.59 -0.79
C LEU A 210 -11.16 -4.97 0.32
N PRO A 211 -12.46 -4.67 0.17
CA PRO A 211 -13.46 -5.12 1.14
C PRO A 211 -13.57 -6.65 1.13
N PRO A 212 -13.92 -7.26 2.27
CA PRO A 212 -14.13 -8.70 2.35
C PRO A 212 -15.18 -9.16 1.33
N TYR A 213 -14.97 -10.34 0.75
CA TYR A 213 -15.92 -10.92 -0.19
C TYR A 213 -17.28 -11.12 0.51
N LYS A 214 -18.28 -10.34 0.11
CA LYS A 214 -19.67 -10.61 0.50
C LYS A 214 -20.31 -11.50 -0.56
N HIS A 215 -20.58 -12.75 -0.19
CA HIS A 215 -21.32 -13.70 -1.04
C HIS A 215 -22.63 -13.07 -1.54
N PRO A 216 -23.09 -13.34 -2.78
CA PRO A 216 -24.32 -12.76 -3.32
C PRO A 216 -25.54 -12.95 -2.40
N VAL A 217 -25.60 -14.10 -1.71
CA VAL A 217 -26.65 -14.39 -0.71
C VAL A 217 -26.57 -13.44 0.49
N VAL A 218 -25.37 -13.13 1.01
CA VAL A 218 -25.20 -12.15 2.10
C VAL A 218 -25.59 -10.76 1.62
N LYS A 219 -25.19 -10.36 0.40
CA LYS A 219 -25.62 -9.09 -0.21
C LYS A 219 -27.14 -9.02 -0.40
N PHE A 220 -27.77 -10.16 -0.73
CA PHE A 220 -29.22 -10.28 -0.87
C PHE A 220 -29.94 -10.17 0.48
N ILE A 221 -29.45 -10.86 1.52
CA ILE A 221 -29.99 -10.77 2.89
C ILE A 221 -29.85 -9.35 3.46
N GLU A 222 -28.70 -8.69 3.27
CA GLU A 222 -28.50 -7.29 3.69
C GLU A 222 -29.44 -6.31 2.95
N ARG A 223 -29.83 -6.62 1.70
CA ARG A 223 -30.86 -5.86 0.97
C ARG A 223 -32.26 -6.07 1.54
N LEU A 224 -32.53 -7.23 2.14
CA LEU A 224 -33.79 -7.57 2.80
C LEU A 224 -33.86 -7.11 4.27
N HIS A 225 -32.79 -6.52 4.81
CA HIS A 225 -32.74 -6.10 6.21
C HIS A 225 -33.93 -5.17 6.55
N PRO A 226 -34.74 -5.47 7.58
CA PRO A 226 -36.01 -4.79 7.85
C PRO A 226 -35.89 -3.26 7.93
N PHE A 227 -34.78 -2.76 8.46
CA PHE A 227 -34.47 -1.33 8.54
C PHE A 227 -34.43 -0.61 7.17
N ARG A 228 -33.91 -1.25 6.11
CA ARG A 228 -33.87 -0.66 4.77
C ARG A 228 -35.23 -0.66 4.10
N ILE A 229 -36.00 -1.74 4.29
CA ILE A 229 -37.39 -1.84 3.79
C ILE A 229 -38.27 -0.83 4.53
N PHE A 230 -38.15 -0.74 5.86
CA PHE A 230 -38.89 0.20 6.69
C PHE A 230 -38.58 1.65 6.33
N ASN A 231 -37.32 2.02 6.13
CA ASN A 231 -36.95 3.38 5.70
C ASN A 231 -37.44 3.70 4.27
N LYS A 232 -37.45 2.72 3.37
CA LYS A 232 -37.99 2.89 2.01
C LYS A 232 -39.50 3.06 2.02
N LEU A 233 -40.23 2.29 2.84
CA LEU A 233 -41.67 2.42 3.06
C LEU A 233 -42.02 3.75 3.75
N LYS A 234 -41.25 4.17 4.76
CA LYS A 234 -41.44 5.44 5.46
C LYS A 234 -41.27 6.63 4.51
N ARG A 235 -40.32 6.57 3.58
CA ARG A 235 -40.13 7.60 2.54
C ARG A 235 -41.25 7.63 1.50
N ILE A 236 -41.80 6.46 1.15
CA ILE A 236 -42.96 6.38 0.25
C ILE A 236 -44.22 6.92 0.93
N LEU A 237 -44.49 6.51 2.18
CA LEU A 237 -45.61 7.03 2.98
C LEU A 237 -45.52 8.55 3.19
N TYR A 238 -44.33 9.07 3.48
CA TYR A 238 -44.12 10.52 3.61
C TYR A 238 -44.45 11.29 2.33
N ASN A 239 -44.17 10.74 1.15
CA ASN A 239 -44.47 11.37 -0.13
C ASN A 239 -45.93 11.23 -0.56
N VAL A 240 -46.66 10.24 -0.03
CA VAL A 240 -48.10 10.05 -0.29
C VAL A 240 -48.95 10.91 0.64
N VAL A 241 -48.52 11.14 1.88
CA VAL A 241 -49.25 11.95 2.88
C VAL A 241 -49.06 13.46 2.66
N ASN A 242 -47.97 13.88 2.01
CA ASN A 242 -47.67 15.29 1.73
C ASN A 242 -47.92 15.69 0.26
N ARG A 243 -48.90 15.05 -0.40
CA ARG A 243 -49.48 15.46 -1.67
C ARG A 243 -50.94 15.82 -1.51
#